data_AF-A0A1G5G0N5-F1
#
_entry.id   AF-A0A1G5G0N5-F1
#
_cell.length_a   1.000
_cell.length_b   1.000
_cell.length_c   1.000
_cell.angle_alpha   90.00
_cell.angle_beta   90.00
_cell.angle_gamma   90.00
#
_symmetry.space_group_name_H-M   'P 1'
#
loop_
_entity.id
_entity.type
_entity.pdbx_description
1 polymer ?
#
loop_
_entity_poly.entity_id
_entity_poly.type
_entity_poly.pdbx_seq_one_letter_code
_entity_poly.pdbx_strand_id
1 'polypeptide(L)'
;MYSIDLNSDMGESFGAYKLGGDEEIIKYVTTANVAYGWHAGDPMVMDKVVRMAKERGVMVGAHPGYPDLLGFGRRKMVLSHDEVKNYVRYQIGALAAFTKSYGMKLQHVAPHGAMGRGMPASMTRIFPQRSVRQSASMIKI
;
A
#
# COMPACT_ATOMS: atom_id res chain seq x y z
N MET A 1 12.63 -23.97 -10.50
CA MET A 1 12.45 -22.71 -11.25
C MET A 1 12.46 -21.56 -10.24
N TYR A 2 13.29 -20.54 -10.44
CA TYR A 2 13.32 -19.38 -9.54
C TYR A 2 12.15 -18.44 -9.87
N SER A 3 11.53 -17.86 -8.85
CA SER A 3 10.44 -16.89 -8.97
C SER A 3 10.78 -15.67 -8.11
N ILE A 4 10.48 -14.48 -8.64
CA ILE A 4 10.70 -13.20 -7.96
C ILE A 4 9.41 -12.40 -7.98
N ASP A 5 9.16 -11.65 -6.91
CA ASP A 5 8.03 -10.72 -6.84
C ASP A 5 8.50 -9.32 -7.28
N LEU A 6 7.77 -8.74 -8.22
CA LEU A 6 7.98 -7.39 -8.72
C LEU A 6 6.82 -6.54 -8.21
N ASN A 7 7.12 -5.62 -7.29
CA ASN A 7 6.12 -4.78 -6.65
C ASN A 7 6.28 -3.32 -7.10
N SER A 8 5.17 -2.58 -7.10
CA SER A 8 5.20 -1.11 -7.25
C SER A 8 4.17 -0.45 -6.34
N ASP A 9 4.44 0.80 -5.97
CA ASP A 9 3.49 1.64 -5.25
C ASP A 9 2.51 2.23 -6.26
N MET A 10 1.21 2.06 -6.00
CA MET A 10 0.15 2.36 -6.95
C MET A 10 -1.02 3.07 -6.26
N GLY A 11 -1.86 3.72 -7.04
CA GLY A 11 -3.01 4.45 -6.51
C GLY A 11 -2.61 5.69 -5.72
N GLU A 12 -1.47 6.29 -6.03
CA GLU A 12 -0.98 7.50 -5.36
C GLU A 12 -1.53 8.81 -5.96
N SER A 13 -2.48 8.72 -6.90
CA SER A 13 -3.30 9.86 -7.34
C SER A 13 -4.22 10.35 -6.21
N PHE A 14 -4.72 11.59 -6.28
CA PHE A 14 -5.65 12.14 -5.29
C PHE A 14 -6.56 13.22 -5.90
N GLY A 15 -7.86 13.01 -5.87
CA GLY A 15 -8.85 13.92 -6.46
C GLY A 15 -8.56 14.17 -7.93
N ALA A 16 -8.37 15.43 -8.30
CA ALA A 16 -8.03 15.82 -9.68
C ALA A 16 -6.56 15.55 -10.05
N TYR A 17 -5.68 15.31 -9.07
CA TYR A 17 -4.25 15.13 -9.30
C TYR A 17 -3.97 13.69 -9.72
N LYS A 18 -3.45 13.54 -10.95
CA LYS A 18 -2.97 12.26 -11.47
C LYS A 18 -1.48 12.12 -11.22
N LEU A 19 -1.08 10.98 -10.67
CA LEU A 19 0.32 10.67 -10.36
C LEU A 19 0.66 9.24 -10.81
N GLY A 20 1.88 9.06 -11.30
CA GLY A 20 2.41 7.77 -11.71
C GLY A 20 1.97 7.38 -13.11
N GLY A 21 1.59 6.12 -13.27
CA GLY A 21 1.21 5.51 -14.55
C GLY A 21 0.58 4.14 -14.29
N ASP A 22 -0.37 4.10 -13.35
CA ASP A 22 -0.90 2.85 -12.79
C ASP A 22 -1.36 1.87 -13.88
N GLU A 23 -2.04 2.36 -14.93
CA GLU A 23 -2.53 1.55 -16.05
C GLU A 23 -1.43 0.84 -16.83
N GLU A 24 -0.25 1.45 -16.92
CA GLU A 24 0.89 0.90 -17.65
C GLU A 24 1.74 0.01 -16.74
N ILE A 25 2.03 0.46 -15.51
CA ILE A 25 2.87 -0.28 -14.55
C ILE A 25 2.23 -1.60 -14.17
N ILE A 26 0.90 -1.63 -13.99
CA ILE A 26 0.18 -2.83 -13.55
C ILE A 26 0.31 -4.02 -14.51
N LYS A 27 0.75 -3.78 -15.75
CA LYS A 27 0.99 -4.82 -16.76
C LYS A 27 2.23 -5.66 -16.45
N TYR A 28 3.14 -5.15 -15.62
CA TYR A 28 4.47 -5.72 -15.41
C TYR A 28 4.71 -6.22 -13.99
N VAL A 29 3.93 -5.78 -13.01
CA VAL A 29 4.10 -6.15 -11.59
C VAL A 29 3.31 -7.40 -11.22
N THR A 30 3.78 -8.12 -10.20
CA THR A 30 3.06 -9.23 -9.57
C THR A 30 2.27 -8.77 -8.35
N THR A 31 2.68 -7.66 -7.73
CA THR A 31 2.03 -7.07 -6.55
C THR A 31 1.91 -5.54 -6.67
N ALA A 32 0.80 -5.00 -6.16
CA ALA A 32 0.53 -3.57 -6.08
C ALA A 32 0.42 -3.14 -4.60
N ASN A 33 1.25 -2.20 -4.16
CA ASN A 33 1.12 -1.53 -2.87
C ASN A 33 0.18 -0.34 -3.05
N VAL A 34 -1.10 -0.49 -2.71
CA VAL A 34 -2.12 0.52 -3.01
C VAL A 34 -2.17 1.57 -1.90
N ALA A 35 -2.17 2.87 -2.23
CA ALA A 35 -2.37 3.97 -1.27
C ALA A 35 -3.86 4.24 -0.98
N TYR A 36 -4.17 4.89 0.15
CA TYR A 36 -5.56 4.96 0.63
C TYR A 36 -5.87 6.08 1.64
N GLY A 37 -5.72 7.32 1.21
CA GLY A 37 -6.37 8.49 1.80
C GLY A 37 -5.50 9.39 2.68
N TRP A 38 -4.34 8.92 3.12
CA TRP A 38 -3.55 9.62 4.15
C TRP A 38 -2.31 10.31 3.58
N HIS A 39 -1.44 9.57 2.90
CA HIS A 39 -0.31 10.16 2.17
C HIS A 39 -0.65 10.43 0.71
N ALA A 40 -1.54 9.61 0.14
CA ALA A 40 -2.05 9.67 -1.23
C ALA A 40 -3.25 8.72 -1.36
N GLY A 41 -3.90 8.69 -2.53
CA GLY A 41 -5.06 7.85 -2.80
C GLY A 41 -6.36 8.43 -2.25
N ASP A 42 -7.46 8.13 -2.92
CA ASP A 42 -8.83 8.45 -2.48
C ASP A 42 -9.76 7.28 -2.82
N PRO A 43 -11.03 7.25 -2.36
CA PRO A 43 -11.93 6.12 -2.62
C PRO A 43 -12.08 5.74 -4.11
N MET A 44 -12.09 6.73 -5.01
CA MET A 44 -12.23 6.50 -6.45
C MET A 44 -10.95 5.92 -7.05
N VAL A 45 -9.79 6.41 -6.60
CA VAL A 45 -8.49 5.88 -7.01
C VAL A 45 -8.30 4.45 -6.48
N MET A 46 -8.64 4.20 -5.21
CA MET A 46 -8.54 2.87 -4.59
C MET A 46 -9.37 1.83 -5.36
N ASP A 47 -10.65 2.14 -5.61
CA ASP A 47 -11.55 1.25 -6.36
C ASP A 47 -10.98 0.91 -7.75
N LYS A 48 -10.54 1.94 -8.48
CA LYS A 48 -9.93 1.79 -9.80
C LYS A 48 -8.72 0.87 -9.76
N VAL A 49 -7.77 1.08 -8.85
CA VAL A 49 -6.54 0.26 -8.78
C VAL A 49 -6.84 -1.18 -8.36
N VAL A 50 -7.72 -1.39 -7.38
CA VAL A 50 -8.11 -2.74 -6.95
C VAL A 50 -8.81 -3.49 -8.08
N ARG A 51 -9.71 -2.83 -8.82
CA ARG A 51 -10.37 -3.41 -9.99
C ARG A 51 -9.36 -3.81 -11.07
N MET A 52 -8.42 -2.92 -11.43
CA MET A 52 -7.38 -3.25 -12.41
C MET A 52 -6.49 -4.41 -11.94
N ALA A 53 -6.17 -4.46 -10.64
CA ALA A 53 -5.40 -5.56 -10.07
C ALA A 53 -6.15 -6.89 -10.17
N LYS A 54 -7.46 -6.89 -9.89
CA LYS A 54 -8.33 -8.06 -10.07
C LYS A 54 -8.32 -8.55 -11.52
N GLU A 55 -8.54 -7.64 -12.47
CA GLU A 55 -8.61 -7.95 -13.91
C GLU A 55 -7.31 -8.57 -14.43
N ARG A 56 -6.17 -8.21 -13.84
CA ARG A 56 -4.83 -8.67 -14.28
C ARG A 56 -4.23 -9.78 -13.42
N GLY A 57 -4.91 -10.21 -12.36
CA GLY A 57 -4.38 -11.20 -11.42
C GLY A 57 -3.21 -10.68 -10.57
N VAL A 58 -3.09 -9.36 -10.41
CA VAL A 58 -2.07 -8.72 -9.57
C VAL A 58 -2.52 -8.77 -8.11
N MET A 59 -1.61 -9.15 -7.22
CA MET A 59 -1.88 -9.22 -5.78
C MET A 59 -1.93 -7.81 -5.17
N VAL A 60 -2.87 -7.57 -4.26
CA VAL A 60 -3.02 -6.27 -3.60
C VAL A 60 -2.43 -6.30 -2.20
N GLY A 61 -1.53 -5.35 -1.93
CA GLY A 61 -0.95 -5.06 -0.65
C GLY A 61 -1.33 -3.68 -0.14
N ALA A 62 -1.25 -3.55 1.18
CA ALA A 62 -1.54 -2.31 1.86
C ALA A 62 -0.30 -1.40 1.85
N HIS A 63 -0.37 -0.17 1.33
CA HIS A 63 0.64 0.88 1.44
C HIS A 63 0.36 1.98 2.50
N PRO A 64 0.44 1.71 3.82
CA PRO A 64 0.06 2.69 4.83
C PRO A 64 1.09 3.81 5.01
N GLY A 65 0.60 5.04 5.06
CA GLY A 65 1.40 6.25 5.24
C GLY A 65 1.00 7.05 6.48
N TYR A 66 1.79 8.06 6.79
CA TYR A 66 1.41 9.06 7.79
C TYR A 66 0.25 9.93 7.28
N PRO A 67 -0.56 10.53 8.18
CA PRO A 67 -1.64 11.46 7.83
C PRO A 67 -1.04 12.81 7.40
N ASP A 68 -0.34 12.79 6.28
CA ASP A 68 0.44 13.91 5.76
C ASP A 68 0.29 13.95 4.24
N LEU A 69 -0.89 14.36 3.78
CA LEU A 69 -1.20 14.43 2.35
C LEU A 69 -0.31 15.46 1.63
N LEU A 70 -0.13 16.64 2.21
CA LEU A 70 0.70 17.71 1.63
C LEU A 70 2.18 17.33 1.52
N GLY A 71 2.71 16.62 2.51
CA GLY A 71 4.08 16.11 2.49
C GLY A 71 4.21 14.72 1.87
N PHE A 72 3.14 14.20 1.27
CA PHE A 72 3.07 12.87 0.67
C PHE A 72 3.54 11.76 1.62
N GLY A 73 3.31 11.88 2.92
CA GLY A 73 3.78 10.91 3.92
C GLY A 73 5.31 10.75 4.02
N ARG A 74 6.09 11.68 3.44
CA ARG A 74 7.56 11.62 3.41
C ARG A 74 8.22 12.37 4.56
N ARG A 75 7.47 13.17 5.32
CA ARG A 75 7.95 13.89 6.51
C ARG A 75 7.89 12.98 7.74
N LYS A 76 8.88 13.10 8.62
CA LYS A 76 8.86 12.38 9.90
C LYS A 76 7.74 12.94 10.77
N MET A 77 7.03 12.04 11.44
CA MET A 77 6.08 12.38 12.50
C MET A 77 6.45 11.60 13.74
N VAL A 78 6.41 12.26 14.89
CA VAL A 78 6.59 11.61 16.20
C VAL A 78 5.22 11.14 16.64
N LEU A 79 5.03 9.82 16.67
CA LEU A 79 3.78 9.17 17.06
C LEU A 79 4.09 8.09 18.10
N SER A 80 3.16 7.91 19.03
CA SER A 80 3.16 6.79 19.95
C SER A 80 2.93 5.46 19.21
N HIS A 81 3.25 4.35 19.89
CA HIS A 81 3.01 3.02 19.35
C HIS A 81 1.53 2.78 19.02
N ASP A 82 0.63 3.22 19.92
CA ASP A 82 -0.81 3.02 19.77
C ASP A 82 -1.41 3.85 18.64
N GLU A 83 -0.91 5.08 18.42
CA GLU A 83 -1.27 5.88 17.25
C GLU A 83 -0.89 5.15 15.96
N VAL A 84 0.37 4.73 15.80
CA VAL A 84 0.79 4.01 14.58
C VAL A 84 -0.02 2.73 14.38
N LYS A 85 -0.26 1.95 15.44
CA LYS A 85 -1.06 0.73 15.39
C LYS A 85 -2.48 0.98 14.90
N ASN A 86 -3.16 1.99 15.45
CA ASN A 86 -4.53 2.33 15.07
C ASN A 86 -4.60 3.00 13.70
N TYR A 87 -3.60 3.81 13.34
CA TYR A 87 -3.51 4.47 12.03
C TYR A 87 -3.34 3.46 10.90
N VAL A 88 -2.47 2.46 11.08
CA VAL A 88 -2.33 1.40 10.08
C VAL A 88 -3.58 0.52 10.05
N ARG A 89 -4.18 0.19 11.21
CA ARG A 89 -5.44 -0.58 11.27
C ARG A 89 -6.56 0.11 10.49
N TYR A 90 -6.74 1.42 10.68
CA TYR A 90 -7.73 2.22 9.97
C TYR A 90 -7.52 2.13 8.46
N GLN A 91 -6.30 2.39 8.01
CA GLN A 91 -5.92 2.38 6.60
C GLN A 91 -6.10 0.99 5.95
N ILE A 92 -5.69 -0.09 6.63
CA ILE A 92 -5.93 -1.46 6.16
C ILE A 92 -7.42 -1.75 6.07
N GLY A 93 -8.21 -1.33 7.06
CA GLY A 93 -9.67 -1.49 7.05
C GLY A 93 -10.32 -0.82 5.85
N ALA A 94 -9.88 0.39 5.52
CA ALA A 94 -10.35 1.12 4.34
C ALA A 94 -10.09 0.32 3.05
N LEU A 95 -8.86 -0.14 2.79
CA LEU A 95 -8.56 -0.93 1.59
C LEU A 95 -9.19 -2.33 1.61
N ALA A 96 -9.34 -2.92 2.79
CA ALA A 96 -9.97 -4.23 2.94
C ALA A 96 -11.41 -4.24 2.41
N ALA A 97 -12.14 -3.13 2.53
CA ALA A 97 -13.49 -3.01 1.99
C ALA A 97 -13.51 -3.14 0.46
N PHE A 98 -12.61 -2.47 -0.25
CA PHE A 98 -12.51 -2.53 -1.71
C PHE A 98 -11.99 -3.88 -2.19
N THR A 99 -10.94 -4.43 -1.57
CA THR A 99 -10.47 -5.77 -1.96
C THR A 99 -11.55 -6.83 -1.75
N LYS A 100 -12.32 -6.73 -0.66
CA LYS A 100 -13.46 -7.62 -0.41
C LYS A 100 -14.57 -7.48 -1.46
N SER A 101 -14.89 -6.27 -1.92
CA SER A 101 -15.94 -6.07 -2.95
C SER A 101 -15.59 -6.75 -4.28
N TYR A 102 -14.31 -6.91 -4.60
CA TYR A 102 -13.81 -7.63 -5.78
C TYR A 102 -13.46 -9.11 -5.52
N GLY A 103 -13.80 -9.65 -4.34
CA GLY A 103 -13.48 -11.02 -3.95
C GLY A 103 -11.97 -11.30 -3.89
N MET A 104 -11.18 -10.28 -3.58
CA MET A 104 -9.73 -10.37 -3.40
C MET A 104 -9.38 -10.45 -1.92
N LYS A 105 -8.20 -11.00 -1.62
CA LYS A 105 -7.58 -10.95 -0.29
C LYS A 105 -6.41 -9.97 -0.36
N LEU A 106 -6.35 -9.04 0.60
CA LEU A 106 -5.10 -8.36 0.93
C LEU A 106 -4.02 -9.40 1.23
N GLN A 107 -2.80 -9.20 0.72
CA GLN A 107 -1.70 -10.17 0.84
C GLN A 107 -0.61 -9.72 1.80
N HIS A 108 -0.30 -8.42 1.80
CA HIS A 108 0.84 -7.87 2.53
C HIS A 108 0.61 -6.43 2.96
N VAL A 109 1.55 -5.93 3.76
CA VAL A 109 1.64 -4.53 4.17
C VAL A 109 3.06 -4.05 3.88
N ALA A 110 3.17 -2.94 3.17
CA ALA A 110 4.43 -2.28 2.81
C ALA A 110 4.32 -0.78 3.17
N PRO A 111 4.77 -0.32 4.36
CA PRO A 111 4.54 1.06 4.77
C PRO A 111 5.25 2.11 3.88
N HIS A 112 4.56 3.22 3.63
CA HIS A 112 4.99 4.32 2.78
C HIS A 112 6.04 5.22 3.45
N GLY A 113 6.93 5.78 2.62
CA GLY A 113 7.69 6.98 2.95
C GLY A 113 8.40 6.96 4.32
N ALA A 114 8.12 7.98 5.12
CA ALA A 114 8.74 8.12 6.44
C ALA A 114 8.23 7.09 7.46
N MET A 115 7.02 6.55 7.28
CA MET A 115 6.51 5.48 8.13
C MET A 115 7.32 4.20 7.92
N GLY A 116 7.60 3.82 6.67
CA GLY A 116 8.43 2.65 6.35
C GLY A 116 9.85 2.75 6.89
N ARG A 117 10.46 3.94 6.89
CA ARG A 117 11.80 4.16 7.46
C ARG A 117 11.80 4.21 9.00
N GLY A 118 10.71 4.69 9.60
CA GLY A 118 10.62 4.92 11.05
C GLY A 118 10.06 3.74 11.85
N MET A 119 9.33 2.82 11.21
CA MET A 119 8.73 1.68 11.90
C MET A 119 9.78 0.63 12.30
N PRO A 120 9.95 0.33 13.59
CA PRO A 120 10.77 -0.80 14.01
C PRO A 120 10.13 -2.10 13.53
N ALA A 121 10.97 -3.07 13.15
CA ALA A 121 10.50 -4.34 12.61
C ALA A 121 9.70 -5.23 13.58
N SER A 122 9.68 -4.88 14.86
CA SER A 122 8.75 -5.48 15.83
C SER A 122 7.31 -5.06 15.57
N MET A 123 7.06 -3.85 15.04
CA MET A 123 5.72 -3.32 14.76
C MET A 123 5.12 -3.87 13.46
N THR A 124 5.90 -4.45 12.55
CA THR A 124 5.35 -5.13 11.37
C THR A 124 4.62 -6.43 11.72
N ARG A 125 4.85 -7.00 12.92
CA ARG A 125 4.13 -8.19 13.44
C ARG A 125 2.72 -7.89 13.95
N ILE A 126 2.33 -6.62 14.02
CA ILE A 126 0.97 -6.20 14.39
C ILE A 126 -0.05 -6.68 13.35
N PHE A 127 0.40 -7.03 12.14
CA PHE A 127 -0.47 -7.42 11.04
C PHE A 127 -0.45 -8.94 10.86
N PRO A 128 -1.61 -9.61 10.86
CA PRO A 128 -1.70 -11.06 10.63
C PRO A 128 -1.41 -11.47 9.18
N GLN A 129 -1.31 -10.49 8.28
CA GLN A 129 -0.91 -10.64 6.88
C GLN A 129 0.62 -10.74 6.78
N ARG A 130 1.17 -11.43 5.76
CA ARG A 130 2.63 -11.50 5.56
C ARG A 130 3.19 -10.08 5.54
N SER A 131 3.90 -9.68 6.60
CA SER A 131 4.58 -8.40 6.61
C SER A 131 5.75 -8.51 5.65
N VAL A 132 5.59 -7.91 4.49
CA VAL A 132 6.66 -7.79 3.52
C VAL A 132 7.60 -6.72 4.06
N ARG A 133 8.60 -7.15 4.85
CA ARG A 133 9.89 -6.46 4.77
C ARG A 133 10.28 -6.45 3.29
N GLN A 134 10.98 -5.43 2.83
CA GLN A 134 11.83 -5.53 1.64
C GLN A 134 12.72 -6.78 1.83
N SER A 135 12.21 -7.95 1.45
CA SER A 135 12.91 -9.22 1.54
C SER A 135 13.75 -9.31 0.28
N ALA A 136 14.91 -9.95 0.37
CA ALA A 136 15.91 -10.02 -0.70
C ALA A 136 15.41 -10.56 -2.06
N SER A 137 14.15 -11.05 -2.15
CA SER A 137 13.50 -11.52 -3.36
C SER A 137 12.39 -10.59 -3.90
N MET A 138 12.40 -9.31 -3.54
CA MET A 138 11.47 -8.30 -4.06
C MET A 138 12.21 -7.16 -4.73
N ILE A 139 11.94 -6.97 -6.02
CA ILE A 139 12.37 -5.79 -6.75
C ILE A 139 11.22 -4.80 -6.72
N LYS A 140 11.52 -3.58 -6.28
CA LYS A 140 10.58 -2.46 -6.36
C LYS A 140 10.92 -1.63 -7.57
N ILE A 141 9.94 -1.42 -8.45
CA ILE A 141 10.05 -0.54 -9.63
C ILE A 141 9.24 0.73 -9.45
#